data_AF-A0A6L6E7V9-F1
#
_entry.id   AF-A0A6L6E7V9-F1
#
_cell.length_a   1.000
_cell.length_b   1.000
_cell.length_c   1.000
_cell.angle_alpha   90.00
_cell.angle_beta   90.00
_cell.angle_gamma   90.00
#
_symmetry.space_group_name_H-M   'P 1'
#
loop_
_entity.id
_entity.type
_entity.pdbx_description
1 polymer ?
#
loop_
_entity_poly.entity_id
_entity_poly.type
_entity_poly.pdbx_seq_one_letter_code
_entity_poly.pdbx_strand_id
1 'polypeptide(L)'
;MYRWQTPQCGHCRGTCSPNRGNPRGSGHPQTSRYWSRVEKDFHTMSLTTTVKDEVLGLPDAPPSTRLAELTTILRFGGGLHLVGGKLAVEVELDHAGSAQRVRHLTHILMGVPSTSKVIPANANKKVETIRVLVTEGADQLALNTGLLDTRRRPVRGLPNKLTTAPIGDLVGVLRGAFLARGIVSDPGRSQTIEIVAPTNEAAMALVGACSRC
;
A
#
# COMPACT_ATOMS: atom_id res chain seq x y z
N MET A 1 43.87 -4.70 -6.26
CA MET A 1 43.97 -3.30 -6.73
C MET A 1 43.32 -3.25 -8.10
N TYR A 2 42.01 -2.98 -8.18
CA TYR A 2 41.28 -2.92 -9.45
C TYR A 2 40.77 -1.50 -9.69
N ARG A 3 41.31 -0.88 -10.74
CA ARG A 3 41.06 0.49 -11.19
C ARG A 3 40.02 0.44 -12.31
N TRP A 4 38.87 1.08 -12.09
CA TRP A 4 37.84 1.26 -13.12
C TRP A 4 38.16 2.48 -13.97
N GLN A 5 38.20 2.28 -15.30
CA GLN A 5 38.45 3.28 -16.33
C GLN A 5 37.12 3.55 -17.06
N THR A 6 36.68 4.80 -17.08
CA THR A 6 35.50 5.27 -17.82
C THR A 6 35.82 5.47 -19.31
N PRO A 7 34.92 5.14 -20.24
CA PRO A 7 35.09 5.51 -21.66
C PRO A 7 34.65 6.96 -21.91
N GLN A 8 35.51 7.71 -22.59
CA GLN A 8 35.26 9.05 -23.12
C GLN A 8 34.45 8.96 -24.42
N CYS A 9 33.32 9.66 -24.51
CA CYS A 9 32.60 9.87 -25.76
C CYS A 9 33.16 11.11 -26.49
N GLY A 10 33.54 10.92 -27.75
CA GLY A 10 34.08 11.94 -28.63
C GLY A 10 33.01 12.75 -29.37
N HIS A 11 33.36 14.02 -29.60
CA HIS A 11 33.15 14.82 -30.81
C HIS A 11 31.78 14.75 -31.53
N CYS A 12 30.99 15.82 -31.39
CA CYS A 12 30.22 16.39 -32.50
C CYS A 12 30.38 17.92 -32.50
N ARG A 13 31.05 18.44 -33.54
CA ARG A 13 31.07 19.87 -33.90
C ARG A 13 29.86 20.14 -34.79
N GLY A 14 29.08 21.15 -34.46
CA GLY A 14 27.97 21.63 -35.29
C GLY A 14 27.60 23.07 -34.90
N THR A 15 27.86 23.99 -35.81
CA THR A 15 27.66 25.44 -35.69
C THR A 15 26.17 25.81 -35.69
N CYS A 16 25.70 26.52 -34.67
CA CYS A 16 24.37 27.17 -34.68
C CYS A 16 24.53 28.70 -34.64
N SER A 17 24.01 29.34 -35.69
CA SER A 17 23.88 30.78 -35.87
C SER A 17 22.73 31.33 -35.00
N PRO A 18 22.81 32.58 -34.45
CA PRO A 18 21.72 33.17 -33.69
C PRO A 18 20.84 34.02 -34.61
N ASN A 19 19.56 33.67 -34.75
CA ASN A 19 18.59 34.63 -35.29
C ASN A 19 17.34 34.73 -34.39
N ARG A 20 16.83 35.96 -34.41
CA ARG A 20 15.90 36.63 -33.51
C ARG A 20 14.51 36.00 -33.51
N GLY A 21 13.82 36.13 -32.37
CA GLY A 21 12.37 35.94 -32.29
C GLY A 21 11.85 35.94 -30.86
N ASN A 22 11.60 37.12 -30.29
CA ASN A 22 10.65 37.27 -29.19
C ASN A 22 9.28 37.60 -29.83
N PRO A 23 8.21 36.87 -29.46
CA PRO A 23 7.10 37.60 -28.87
C PRO A 23 6.47 36.88 -27.67
N ARG A 24 6.44 37.61 -26.55
CA ARG A 24 5.30 37.84 -25.64
C ARG A 24 4.39 36.64 -25.30
N GLY A 25 4.40 36.33 -24.01
CA GLY A 25 3.18 35.96 -23.27
C GLY A 25 2.98 34.47 -23.04
N SER A 26 3.61 33.94 -21.98
CA SER A 26 3.14 32.71 -21.34
C SER A 26 3.05 32.96 -19.83
N GLY A 27 1.81 32.88 -19.33
CA GLY A 27 1.52 32.98 -17.92
C GLY A 27 2.25 31.90 -17.14
N HIS A 28 2.85 32.30 -16.02
CA HIS A 28 3.33 31.38 -15.00
C HIS A 28 2.18 30.44 -14.59
N PRO A 29 2.30 29.11 -14.76
CA PRO A 29 1.40 28.20 -14.08
C PRO A 29 1.70 28.28 -12.59
N GLN A 30 0.65 28.47 -11.80
CA GLN A 30 0.64 28.58 -10.35
C GLN A 30 1.09 27.27 -9.65
N THR A 31 2.35 26.86 -9.82
CA THR A 31 2.92 25.69 -9.14
C THR A 31 3.19 25.97 -7.65
N SER A 32 3.27 27.23 -7.25
CA SER A 32 3.58 27.64 -5.87
C SER A 32 2.44 27.37 -4.87
N ARG A 33 1.17 27.38 -5.30
CA ARG A 33 0.01 27.18 -4.40
C ARG A 33 -0.27 25.72 -4.05
N TYR A 34 0.23 24.78 -4.86
CA TYR A 34 0.06 23.35 -4.60
C TYR A 34 1.03 22.89 -3.51
N TRP A 35 2.31 23.25 -3.63
CA TRP A 35 3.34 22.95 -2.62
C TRP A 35 3.04 23.62 -1.28
N SER A 36 2.61 24.89 -1.28
CA SER A 36 2.24 25.59 -0.04
C SER A 36 0.95 25.10 0.63
N ARG A 37 0.11 24.32 -0.07
CA ARG A 37 -1.03 23.61 0.53
C ARG A 37 -0.60 22.26 1.12
N VAL A 38 0.23 21.51 0.41
CA VAL A 38 0.85 20.27 0.91
C VAL A 38 1.70 20.53 2.17
N GLU A 39 2.39 21.68 2.25
CA GLU A 39 3.25 22.03 3.39
C GLU A 39 2.47 22.60 4.59
N LYS A 40 1.25 23.11 4.38
CA LYS A 40 0.36 23.59 5.47
C LYS A 40 -0.47 22.48 6.12
N ASP A 41 -0.64 21.34 5.45
CA ASP A 41 -1.37 20.19 5.99
C ASP A 41 -0.48 19.27 6.86
N PHE A 42 0.82 19.58 7.00
CA PHE A 42 1.76 18.85 7.87
C PHE A 42 1.46 18.95 9.37
N HIS A 43 0.57 19.86 9.80
CA HIS A 43 0.34 20.15 11.22
C HIS A 43 -0.83 19.40 11.86
N THR A 44 -1.41 18.40 11.19
CA THR A 44 -2.34 17.45 11.85
C THR A 44 -2.14 16.02 11.36
N MET A 45 -0.91 15.55 11.21
CA MET A 45 -0.68 14.11 11.08
C MET A 45 -1.12 13.45 12.39
N SER A 46 -2.14 12.60 12.31
CA SER A 46 -2.52 11.77 13.46
C SER A 46 -1.32 10.90 13.87
N LEU A 47 -1.14 10.64 15.16
CA LEU A 47 -0.09 9.73 15.65
C LEU A 47 -0.07 8.41 14.88
N THR A 48 -1.27 7.88 14.57
CA THR A 48 -1.44 6.67 13.77
C THR A 48 -0.81 6.80 12.38
N THR A 49 -0.97 7.94 11.70
CA THR A 49 -0.37 8.20 10.39
C THR A 49 1.15 8.16 10.48
N THR A 50 1.75 8.85 11.45
CA THR A 50 3.20 8.85 11.66
C THR A 50 3.75 7.45 11.92
N VAL A 51 3.08 6.65 12.77
CA VAL A 51 3.51 5.27 13.03
C VAL A 51 3.38 4.41 11.78
N LYS A 52 2.33 4.60 10.95
CA LYS A 52 2.21 3.89 9.67
C LYS A 52 3.35 4.26 8.70
N ASP A 53 3.78 5.53 8.67
CA ASP A 53 4.93 5.95 7.88
C ASP A 53 6.24 5.32 8.36
N GLU A 54 6.49 5.28 9.67
CA GLU A 54 7.66 4.62 10.25
C GLU A 54 7.69 3.12 9.92
N VAL A 55 6.55 2.45 10.04
CA VAL A 55 6.39 1.02 9.70
C VAL A 55 6.70 0.75 8.22
N LEU A 56 6.33 1.66 7.32
CA LEU A 56 6.66 1.56 5.89
C LEU A 56 8.13 1.86 5.59
N GLY A 57 8.83 2.61 6.46
CA GLY A 57 10.26 2.89 6.37
C GLY A 57 11.17 1.72 6.77
N LEU A 58 10.61 0.64 7.32
CA LEU A 58 11.38 -0.54 7.71
C LEU A 58 12.03 -1.22 6.48
N PRO A 59 13.22 -1.83 6.64
CA PRO A 59 13.89 -2.53 5.55
C PRO A 59 13.01 -3.58 4.86
N ASP A 60 13.21 -3.76 3.56
CA ASP A 60 12.44 -4.73 2.78
C ASP A 60 12.67 -6.15 3.29
N ALA A 61 11.57 -6.78 3.74
CA ALA A 61 11.55 -8.14 4.24
C ALA A 61 11.64 -9.16 3.09
N PRO A 62 11.94 -10.45 3.36
CA PRO A 62 11.91 -11.51 2.36
C PRO A 62 10.56 -11.60 1.61
N PRO A 63 10.53 -12.18 0.39
CA PRO A 63 9.31 -12.29 -0.41
C PRO A 63 8.13 -12.95 0.31
N SER A 64 8.38 -13.98 1.14
CA SER A 64 7.34 -14.66 1.93
C SER A 64 6.66 -13.71 2.92
N THR A 65 7.44 -12.89 3.61
CA THR A 65 6.95 -11.92 4.59
C THR A 65 6.18 -10.80 3.91
N ARG A 66 6.64 -10.33 2.73
CA ARG A 66 5.89 -9.36 1.92
C ARG A 66 4.57 -9.93 1.40
N LEU A 67 4.53 -11.21 1.05
CA LEU A 67 3.30 -11.90 0.65
C LEU A 67 2.33 -12.03 1.83
N ALA A 68 2.84 -12.31 3.04
CA ALA A 68 2.05 -12.32 4.27
C ALA A 68 1.46 -10.93 4.59
N GLU A 69 2.26 -9.87 4.43
CA GLU A 69 1.84 -8.47 4.55
C GLU A 69 0.72 -8.15 3.56
N LEU A 70 0.94 -8.38 2.26
CA LEU A 70 -0.06 -8.12 1.21
C LEU A 70 -1.35 -8.90 1.46
N THR A 71 -1.25 -10.19 1.75
CA THR A 71 -2.41 -11.06 2.01
C THR A 71 -3.24 -10.54 3.18
N THR A 72 -2.56 -10.13 4.25
CA THR A 72 -3.24 -9.62 5.45
C THR A 72 -3.90 -8.28 5.16
N ILE A 73 -3.23 -7.38 4.43
CA ILE A 73 -3.83 -6.10 4.02
C ILE A 73 -5.09 -6.32 3.18
N LEU A 74 -5.02 -7.18 2.16
CA LEU A 74 -6.18 -7.50 1.32
C LEU A 74 -7.34 -8.08 2.12
N ARG A 75 -7.05 -8.86 3.17
CA ARG A 75 -8.08 -9.42 4.05
C ARG A 75 -8.72 -8.38 4.95
N PHE A 76 -7.92 -7.54 5.62
CA PHE A 76 -8.40 -6.59 6.64
C PHE A 76 -8.94 -5.29 6.04
N GLY A 77 -8.27 -4.79 5.00
CA GLY A 77 -8.64 -3.57 4.32
C GLY A 77 -9.63 -3.79 3.17
N GLY A 78 -9.87 -5.04 2.77
CA GLY A 78 -10.44 -5.34 1.48
C GLY A 78 -11.44 -6.48 1.43
N GLY A 79 -11.84 -6.80 0.21
CA GLY A 79 -12.88 -7.77 -0.09
C GLY A 79 -12.86 -8.24 -1.55
N LEU A 80 -13.73 -9.21 -1.80
CA LEU A 80 -14.00 -9.75 -3.13
C LEU A 80 -15.34 -9.20 -3.62
N HIS A 81 -15.34 -8.66 -4.83
CA HIS A 81 -16.55 -8.18 -5.49
C HIS A 81 -16.73 -8.84 -6.85
N LEU A 82 -17.97 -9.07 -7.24
CA LEU A 82 -18.33 -9.46 -8.60
C LEU A 82 -18.80 -8.21 -9.35
N VAL A 83 -18.05 -7.80 -10.36
CA VAL A 83 -18.37 -6.65 -11.21
C VAL A 83 -18.62 -7.16 -12.62
N GLY A 84 -19.87 -7.13 -13.06
CA GLY A 84 -20.25 -7.62 -14.40
C GLY A 84 -19.89 -9.09 -14.64
N GLY A 85 -20.00 -9.94 -13.60
CA GLY A 85 -19.66 -11.36 -13.68
C GLY A 85 -18.15 -11.67 -13.62
N LYS A 86 -17.29 -10.66 -13.49
CA LYS A 86 -15.84 -10.83 -13.29
C LYS A 86 -15.47 -10.55 -11.84
N LEU A 87 -14.52 -11.30 -11.30
CA LEU A 87 -13.99 -11.06 -9.97
C LEU A 87 -13.20 -9.74 -9.96
N ALA A 88 -13.31 -8.98 -8.88
CA ALA A 88 -12.49 -7.85 -8.58
C ALA A 88 -12.03 -7.93 -7.12
N VAL A 89 -10.75 -7.62 -6.87
CA VAL A 89 -10.22 -7.47 -5.52
C VAL A 89 -10.12 -5.99 -5.22
N GLU A 90 -10.66 -5.60 -4.07
CA GLU A 90 -10.67 -4.22 -3.62
C GLU A 90 -10.09 -4.13 -2.23
N VAL A 91 -9.36 -3.06 -1.96
CA VAL A 91 -8.93 -2.70 -0.61
C VAL A 91 -9.07 -1.20 -0.42
N GLU A 92 -9.65 -0.80 0.70
CA GLU A 92 -9.83 0.59 1.09
C GLU A 92 -8.99 0.89 2.32
N LEU A 93 -8.13 1.90 2.22
CA LEU A 93 -7.13 2.24 3.22
C LEU A 93 -7.24 3.71 3.61
N ASP A 94 -6.97 4.03 4.86
CA ASP A 94 -6.95 5.38 5.41
C ASP A 94 -5.58 6.07 5.27
N HIS A 95 -4.60 5.37 4.69
CA HIS A 95 -3.21 5.81 4.59
C HIS A 95 -2.65 5.67 3.17
N ALA A 96 -2.11 6.77 2.63
CA ALA A 96 -1.59 6.83 1.27
C ALA A 96 -0.37 5.93 1.04
N GLY A 97 0.57 5.91 1.98
CA GLY A 97 1.73 5.02 1.90
C GLY A 97 1.32 3.55 1.88
N SER A 98 0.32 3.17 2.69
CA SER A 98 -0.20 1.80 2.71
C SER A 98 -0.83 1.41 1.37
N ALA A 99 -1.59 2.32 0.75
CA ALA A 99 -2.18 2.08 -0.57
C ALA A 99 -1.12 1.93 -1.66
N GLN A 100 -0.08 2.78 -1.65
CA GLN A 100 1.04 2.64 -2.58
C GLN A 100 1.80 1.33 -2.35
N ARG A 101 2.01 0.93 -1.09
CA ARG A 101 2.64 -0.34 -0.73
C ARG A 101 1.85 -1.53 -1.29
N VAL A 102 0.52 -1.54 -1.15
CA VAL A 102 -0.31 -2.60 -1.75
C VAL A 102 -0.13 -2.66 -3.26
N ARG A 103 -0.20 -1.53 -3.95
CA ARG A 103 -0.05 -1.49 -5.41
C ARG A 103 1.30 -2.03 -5.84
N HIS A 104 2.36 -1.61 -5.16
CA HIS A 104 3.72 -2.07 -5.39
C HIS A 104 3.83 -3.59 -5.16
N LEU A 105 3.43 -4.09 -3.98
CA LEU A 105 3.49 -5.51 -3.63
C LEU A 105 2.67 -6.38 -4.58
N THR A 106 1.48 -5.92 -4.97
CA THR A 106 0.63 -6.62 -5.94
C THR A 106 1.35 -6.74 -7.29
N HIS A 107 2.00 -5.67 -7.74
CA HIS A 107 2.73 -5.71 -8.99
C HIS A 107 3.98 -6.61 -8.90
N ILE A 108 4.82 -6.44 -7.88
CA ILE A 108 6.10 -7.16 -7.79
C ILE A 108 5.95 -8.65 -7.44
N LEU A 109 4.95 -9.03 -6.64
CA LEU A 109 4.75 -10.43 -6.22
C LEU A 109 3.86 -11.19 -7.20
N MET A 110 2.90 -10.51 -7.83
CA MET A 110 1.84 -11.17 -8.59
C MET A 110 1.89 -10.85 -10.09
N GLY A 111 2.64 -9.81 -10.50
CA GLY A 111 2.64 -9.34 -11.89
C GLY A 111 1.31 -8.71 -12.32
N VAL A 112 0.43 -8.39 -11.37
CA VAL A 112 -0.94 -7.94 -11.65
C VAL A 112 -1.05 -6.41 -11.56
N PRO A 113 -1.64 -5.72 -12.55
CA PRO A 113 -1.84 -4.28 -12.48
C PRO A 113 -2.93 -3.90 -11.48
N SER A 114 -2.77 -2.74 -10.84
CA SER A 114 -3.75 -2.19 -9.89
C SER A 114 -3.97 -0.70 -10.11
N THR A 115 -5.21 -0.26 -9.95
CA THR A 115 -5.60 1.14 -10.00
C THR A 115 -5.92 1.66 -8.60
N SER A 116 -5.73 2.95 -8.35
CA SER A 116 -6.12 3.56 -7.07
C SER A 116 -6.92 4.84 -7.28
N LYS A 117 -7.89 5.09 -6.41
CA LYS A 117 -8.70 6.30 -6.39
C LYS A 117 -8.88 6.78 -4.96
N VAL A 118 -8.80 8.10 -4.77
CA VAL A 118 -9.17 8.74 -3.51
C VAL A 118 -10.69 8.79 -3.43
N ILE A 119 -11.24 8.39 -2.29
CA ILE A 119 -12.65 8.45 -1.93
C ILE A 119 -12.79 9.52 -0.86
N PRO A 120 -13.38 10.68 -1.18
CA PRO A 120 -13.55 11.75 -0.20
C PRO A 120 -14.50 11.31 0.91
N ALA A 121 -14.34 11.94 2.08
CA ALA A 121 -15.30 11.79 3.17
C ALA A 121 -16.71 12.21 2.71
N ASN A 122 -17.73 11.51 3.23
CA ASN A 122 -19.13 11.81 2.98
C ASN A 122 -19.97 11.59 4.27
N ALA A 123 -21.28 11.79 4.20
CA ALA A 123 -22.16 11.64 5.36
C ALA A 123 -22.06 10.27 6.06
N ASN A 124 -21.74 9.20 5.32
CA ASN A 124 -21.60 7.84 5.83
C ASN A 124 -20.14 7.49 6.21
N LYS A 125 -19.15 8.13 5.58
CA LYS A 125 -17.72 7.91 5.83
C LYS A 125 -17.07 9.22 6.25
N LYS A 126 -16.78 9.35 7.55
CA LYS A 126 -16.22 10.57 8.15
C LYS A 126 -14.76 10.85 7.77
N VAL A 127 -14.08 9.90 7.11
CA VAL A 127 -12.65 9.97 6.80
C VAL A 127 -12.45 9.72 5.30
N GLU A 128 -11.55 10.48 4.69
CA GLU A 128 -11.07 10.23 3.34
C GLU A 128 -10.29 8.91 3.29
N THR A 129 -10.55 8.10 2.27
CA THR A 129 -9.86 6.81 2.10
C THR A 129 -9.35 6.66 0.68
N ILE A 130 -8.43 5.73 0.48
CA ILE A 130 -7.85 5.41 -0.81
C ILE A 130 -8.23 3.98 -1.14
N ARG A 131 -8.97 3.81 -2.22
CA ARG A 131 -9.39 2.51 -2.73
C ARG A 131 -8.42 2.05 -3.80
N VAL A 132 -7.82 0.88 -3.60
CA VAL A 132 -7.03 0.16 -4.61
C VAL A 132 -7.91 -0.96 -5.18
N LEU A 133 -7.96 -1.04 -6.51
CA LEU A 133 -8.79 -1.99 -7.25
C LEU A 133 -7.95 -2.78 -8.24
N VAL A 134 -8.15 -4.10 -8.23
CA VAL A 134 -7.58 -5.07 -9.16
C VAL A 134 -8.72 -5.78 -9.87
N THR A 135 -8.80 -5.62 -11.19
CA THR A 135 -9.83 -6.24 -12.04
C THR A 135 -9.22 -7.31 -12.95
N GLU A 136 -8.11 -6.99 -13.61
CA GLU A 136 -7.34 -7.95 -14.40
C GLU A 136 -6.52 -8.83 -13.46
N GLY A 137 -6.51 -10.14 -13.66
CA GLY A 137 -5.78 -11.07 -12.78
C GLY A 137 -6.35 -11.21 -11.35
N ALA A 138 -7.54 -10.68 -11.08
CA ALA A 138 -8.18 -10.73 -9.76
C ALA A 138 -8.37 -12.17 -9.24
N ASP A 139 -8.75 -13.12 -10.11
CA ASP A 139 -8.89 -14.53 -9.74
C ASP A 139 -7.57 -15.14 -9.24
N GLN A 140 -6.48 -14.86 -9.95
CA GLN A 140 -5.15 -15.37 -9.58
C GLN A 140 -4.65 -14.71 -8.29
N LEU A 141 -4.86 -13.40 -8.15
CA LEU A 141 -4.56 -12.67 -6.92
C LEU A 141 -5.34 -13.28 -5.74
N ALA A 142 -6.64 -13.50 -5.91
CA ALA A 142 -7.52 -13.99 -4.85
C ALA A 142 -7.17 -15.41 -4.41
N LEU A 143 -6.83 -16.31 -5.34
CA LEU A 143 -6.40 -17.67 -5.01
C LEU A 143 -5.04 -17.69 -4.29
N ASN A 144 -4.06 -16.92 -4.79
CA ASN A 144 -2.70 -16.94 -4.25
C ASN A 144 -2.59 -16.25 -2.88
N THR A 145 -3.43 -15.24 -2.64
CA THR A 145 -3.53 -14.55 -1.34
C THR A 145 -4.53 -15.24 -0.40
N GLY A 146 -5.19 -16.32 -0.84
CA GLY A 146 -6.15 -17.03 0.00
C GLY A 146 -7.38 -16.20 0.36
N LEU A 147 -7.75 -15.22 -0.47
CA LEU A 147 -9.09 -14.64 -0.48
C LEU A 147 -10.13 -15.68 -0.93
N LEU A 148 -9.73 -16.53 -1.88
CA LEU A 148 -10.46 -17.72 -2.31
C LEU A 148 -9.71 -19.00 -1.91
N ASP A 149 -10.47 -20.05 -1.64
CA ASP A 149 -9.93 -21.40 -1.52
C ASP A 149 -9.73 -22.05 -2.91
N THR A 150 -9.14 -23.24 -2.96
CA THR A 150 -8.93 -24.00 -4.21
C THR A 150 -10.24 -24.39 -4.92
N ARG A 151 -11.38 -24.33 -4.21
CA ARG A 151 -12.73 -24.55 -4.75
C ARG A 151 -13.42 -23.23 -5.13
N ARG A 152 -12.71 -22.11 -5.16
CA ARG A 152 -13.21 -20.75 -5.44
C ARG A 152 -14.30 -20.28 -4.47
N ARG A 153 -14.24 -20.72 -3.22
CA ARG A 153 -15.10 -20.22 -2.14
C ARG A 153 -14.36 -19.12 -1.37
N PRO A 154 -15.04 -18.02 -1.00
CA PRO A 154 -14.45 -17.00 -0.13
C PRO A 154 -14.01 -17.59 1.20
N VAL A 155 -12.76 -17.35 1.56
CA VAL A 155 -12.22 -17.69 2.88
C VAL A 155 -12.63 -16.58 3.86
N ARG A 156 -13.06 -16.92 5.08
CA ARG A 156 -13.53 -15.95 6.08
C ARG A 156 -12.39 -15.32 6.91
N GLY A 157 -11.37 -16.10 7.23
CA GLY A 157 -10.23 -15.67 8.04
C GLY A 157 -8.95 -15.47 7.22
N LEU A 158 -7.81 -15.50 7.90
CA LEU A 158 -6.52 -15.62 7.25
C LEU A 158 -6.33 -17.04 6.68
N PRO A 159 -5.63 -17.20 5.54
CA PRO A 159 -5.38 -18.52 4.99
C PRO A 159 -4.50 -19.35 5.91
N ASN A 160 -4.66 -20.68 5.86
CA ASN A 160 -3.94 -21.61 6.73
C ASN A 160 -2.42 -21.38 6.72
N LYS A 161 -1.85 -21.08 5.54
CA LYS A 161 -0.43 -20.77 5.34
C LYS A 161 0.08 -19.66 6.27
N LEU A 162 -0.77 -18.68 6.61
CA LEU A 162 -0.43 -17.59 7.54
C LEU A 162 -0.74 -17.95 8.99
N THR A 163 -1.81 -18.71 9.24
CA THR A 163 -2.14 -19.16 10.61
C THR A 163 -1.07 -20.07 11.20
N THR A 164 -0.32 -20.81 10.37
CA THR A 164 0.80 -21.68 10.78
C THR A 164 2.14 -21.18 10.24
N ALA A 165 2.24 -19.90 9.90
CA ALA A 165 3.46 -19.32 9.34
C ALA A 165 4.64 -19.33 10.33
N PRO A 166 5.88 -19.40 9.82
CA PRO A 166 7.07 -19.22 10.64
C PRO A 166 7.12 -17.79 11.21
N ILE A 167 7.84 -17.60 12.32
CA ILE A 167 7.93 -16.32 13.05
C ILE A 167 8.30 -15.14 12.14
N GLY A 168 9.23 -15.34 11.20
CA GLY A 168 9.64 -14.30 10.25
C GLY A 168 8.48 -13.75 9.39
N ASP A 169 7.50 -14.58 9.04
CA ASP A 169 6.35 -14.16 8.25
C ASP A 169 5.21 -13.57 9.12
N LEU A 170 5.19 -13.85 10.43
CA LEU A 170 4.23 -13.24 11.36
C LEU A 170 4.43 -11.73 11.47
N VAL A 171 5.67 -11.24 11.32
CA VAL A 171 5.95 -9.79 11.22
C VAL A 171 5.19 -9.18 10.05
N GLY A 172 5.15 -9.86 8.90
CA GLY A 172 4.37 -9.43 7.74
C GLY A 172 2.88 -9.42 8.04
N VAL A 173 2.36 -10.44 8.74
CA VAL A 173 0.95 -10.49 9.16
C VAL A 173 0.59 -9.30 10.05
N LEU A 174 1.34 -9.07 11.13
CA LEU A 174 1.06 -7.98 12.07
C LEU A 174 1.18 -6.61 11.40
N ARG A 175 2.24 -6.42 10.59
CA ARG A 175 2.43 -5.21 9.80
C ARG A 175 1.24 -4.98 8.86
N GLY A 176 0.82 -6.00 8.13
CA GLY A 176 -0.28 -5.87 7.18
C GLY A 176 -1.61 -5.56 7.86
N ALA A 177 -1.88 -6.17 9.02
CA ALA A 177 -3.08 -5.89 9.80
C ALA A 177 -3.09 -4.44 10.32
N PHE A 178 -1.95 -3.96 10.84
CA PHE A 178 -1.79 -2.58 11.31
C PHE A 178 -1.91 -1.55 10.17
N LEU A 179 -1.23 -1.77 9.05
CA LEU A 179 -1.31 -0.87 7.89
C LEU A 179 -2.71 -0.78 7.29
N ALA A 180 -3.53 -1.83 7.44
CA ALA A 180 -4.88 -1.88 6.89
C ALA A 180 -5.96 -1.26 7.78
N ARG A 181 -5.95 -1.58 9.08
CA ARG A 181 -7.02 -1.23 10.04
C ARG A 181 -6.51 -0.89 11.43
N GLY A 182 -5.20 -0.68 11.58
CA GLY A 182 -4.56 -0.35 12.85
C GLY A 182 -4.70 1.13 13.20
N ILE A 183 -4.95 1.38 14.49
CA ILE A 183 -4.88 2.70 15.11
C ILE A 183 -4.07 2.62 16.41
N VAL A 184 -3.44 3.73 16.77
CA VAL A 184 -2.62 3.86 17.98
C VAL A 184 -3.25 4.94 18.87
N SER A 185 -3.42 4.63 20.15
CA SER A 185 -3.86 5.61 21.15
C SER A 185 -2.76 6.63 21.44
N ASP A 186 -3.14 7.83 21.88
CA ASP A 186 -2.17 8.87 22.24
C ASP A 186 -1.15 8.40 23.28
N PRO A 187 0.09 8.94 23.26
CA PRO A 187 1.13 8.53 24.18
C PRO A 187 0.81 9.11 25.57
N GLY A 188 0.32 8.27 26.47
CA GLY A 188 -0.01 8.60 27.86
C GLY A 188 0.32 7.46 28.82
N ARG A 189 -0.50 7.28 29.87
CA ARG A 189 -0.28 6.19 30.86
C ARG A 189 -0.50 4.77 30.31
N SER A 190 -1.27 4.63 29.24
CA SER A 190 -1.52 3.36 28.55
C SER A 190 -1.45 3.59 27.05
N GLN A 191 -0.61 2.81 26.37
CA GLN A 191 -0.50 2.82 24.91
C GLN A 191 -1.13 1.54 24.38
N THR A 192 -2.13 1.68 23.50
CA THR A 192 -2.81 0.54 22.89
C THR A 192 -2.72 0.64 21.38
N ILE A 193 -2.56 -0.53 20.76
CA ILE A 193 -2.75 -0.71 19.32
C ILE A 193 -4.06 -1.47 19.15
N GLU A 194 -4.98 -0.87 18.42
CA GLU A 194 -6.26 -1.49 18.09
C GLU A 194 -6.28 -1.83 16.61
N ILE A 195 -6.77 -3.02 16.28
CA ILE A 195 -6.90 -3.48 14.89
C ILE A 195 -8.31 -4.01 14.71
N VAL A 196 -9.07 -3.37 13.81
CA VAL A 196 -10.41 -3.83 13.46
C VAL A 196 -10.32 -5.00 12.49
N ALA A 197 -10.82 -6.17 12.90
CA ALA A 197 -10.88 -7.36 12.06
C ALA A 197 -12.21 -7.44 11.28
N PRO A 198 -12.19 -7.94 10.03
CA PRO A 198 -13.40 -8.07 9.21
C PRO A 198 -14.33 -9.21 9.67
N THR A 199 -13.79 -10.21 10.36
CA THR A 199 -14.51 -11.40 10.84
C THR A 199 -13.92 -11.91 12.16
N ASN A 200 -14.69 -12.69 12.91
CA ASN A 200 -14.21 -13.34 14.14
C ASN A 200 -13.05 -14.30 13.85
N GLU A 201 -13.08 -15.00 12.70
CA GLU A 201 -12.01 -15.90 12.29
C GLU A 201 -10.71 -15.16 11.99
N ALA A 202 -10.78 -13.98 11.35
CA ALA A 202 -9.61 -13.13 11.12
C ALA A 202 -9.05 -12.60 12.45
N ALA A 203 -9.92 -12.21 13.39
CA ALA A 203 -9.51 -11.78 14.73
C ALA A 203 -8.79 -12.90 15.49
N MET A 204 -9.36 -14.10 15.54
CA MET A 204 -8.73 -15.25 16.21
C MET A 204 -7.40 -15.64 15.56
N ALA A 205 -7.31 -15.59 14.23
CA ALA A 205 -6.06 -15.84 13.52
C ALA A 205 -4.97 -14.82 13.90
N LEU A 206 -5.33 -13.54 14.03
CA LEU A 206 -4.42 -12.49 14.45
C LEU A 206 -3.97 -12.66 15.91
N VAL A 207 -4.89 -12.99 16.82
CA VAL A 207 -4.56 -13.31 18.22
C VAL A 207 -3.58 -14.49 18.29
N GLY A 208 -3.84 -15.54 17.51
CA GLY A 208 -2.93 -16.68 17.39
C GLY A 208 -1.54 -16.30 16.85
N ALA A 209 -1.48 -15.40 15.87
CA ALA A 209 -0.20 -14.86 15.38
C ALA A 209 0.55 -14.09 16.49
N CYS A 210 -0.12 -13.16 17.18
CA CYS A 210 0.47 -12.39 18.28
C CYS A 210 1.02 -13.27 19.40
N SER A 211 0.34 -14.37 19.74
CA SER A 211 0.77 -15.28 20.82
C SER A 211 2.09 -16.01 20.55
N ARG A 212 2.58 -15.98 19.31
CA ARG A 212 3.80 -16.68 18.87
C ARG A 212 4.94 -15.74 18.48
N CYS A 213 4.71 -14.43 18.54
CA CYS A 213 5.72 -13.42 18.20
C CYS A 213 6.65 -13.14 19.38
#